data_AF-A0A9P5WFQ9-F1
#
_entry.id   AF-A0A9P5WFQ9-F1
#
_cell.length_a   1.000
_cell.length_b   1.000
_cell.length_c   1.000
_cell.angle_alpha   90.00
_cell.angle_beta   90.00
_cell.angle_gamma   90.00
#
_symmetry.space_group_name_H-M   'P 1'
#
loop_
_entity.id
_entity.type
_entity.pdbx_description
1 polymer ?
#
loop_
_entity_poly.entity_id
_entity_poly.type
_entity_poly.pdbx_seq_one_letter_code
_entity_poly.pdbx_strand_id
1 'polypeptide(L)'
;MDEASQRLVLLIKRQVLQMRQIRQFQWSLTDLQTPETGGATSPSVTDPEIQQAIVDQIFYDPVVMKHPPSLTYQHSFLKKLISMIETEGTHETSGDLLEIFTELLVTAPKRPEDGGPPLEPCFKSYSLDPECSKVVTVMEEQTTISSGTTGLRTWSTAAAPAKVSTLLSLDDTPCPTTASLLDWENFTEEQIAALEAEVLIMSDLTYDPTNIVPLVTVLKAILVKGVSAYMSSAIRNPQTFADFFARISVEIEEIPLKDTEHFLFFDEETVQTVKVFRLHFP
;
A
#
# COMPACT_ATOMS: atom_id res chain seq x y z
N MET A 1 -2.11 3.31 28.16
CA MET A 1 -1.82 4.20 27.03
C MET A 1 -3.06 5.01 26.68
N ASP A 2 -2.89 6.33 26.56
CA ASP A 2 -3.98 7.23 26.16
C ASP A 2 -4.30 7.14 24.65
N GLU A 3 -5.38 7.81 24.24
CA GLU A 3 -5.87 7.78 22.85
C GLU A 3 -4.89 8.39 21.84
N ALA A 4 -4.19 9.48 22.19
CA ALA A 4 -3.25 10.13 21.29
C ALA A 4 -2.00 9.24 21.09
N SER A 5 -1.51 8.63 22.16
CA SER A 5 -0.41 7.68 22.14
C SER A 5 -0.76 6.42 21.31
N GLN A 6 -1.97 5.87 21.49
CA GLN A 6 -2.43 4.73 20.66
C GLN A 6 -2.55 5.13 19.17
N ARG A 7 -3.06 6.33 18.87
CA ARG A 7 -3.13 6.83 17.48
C ARG A 7 -1.76 6.98 16.85
N LEU A 8 -0.76 7.45 17.61
CA LEU A 8 0.62 7.52 17.14
C LEU A 8 1.16 6.12 16.85
N VAL A 9 1.02 5.16 17.77
CA VAL A 9 1.47 3.76 17.56
C VAL A 9 0.83 3.16 16.30
N LEU A 10 -0.47 3.35 16.09
CA LEU A 10 -1.16 2.87 14.89
C LEU A 10 -0.64 3.55 13.61
N LEU A 11 -0.30 4.84 13.65
CA LEU A 11 0.35 5.54 12.54
C LEU A 11 1.74 4.95 12.24
N ILE A 12 2.56 4.69 13.25
CA ILE A 12 3.87 4.05 13.08
C ILE A 12 3.70 2.65 12.48
N LYS A 13 2.80 1.83 13.05
CA LYS A 13 2.48 0.47 12.57
C LYS A 13 2.11 0.48 11.10
N ARG A 14 1.19 1.36 10.70
CA ARG A 14 0.71 1.43 9.31
C ARG A 14 1.81 1.76 8.31
N GLN A 15 2.75 2.63 8.69
CA GLN A 15 3.90 2.99 7.86
C GLN A 15 4.95 1.87 7.79
N VAL A 16 5.18 1.16 8.89
CA VAL A 16 6.10 0.00 8.93
C VAL A 16 5.57 -1.14 8.07
N LEU A 17 4.29 -1.47 8.19
CA LEU A 17 3.64 -2.52 7.39
C LEU A 17 3.75 -2.24 5.88
N GLN A 18 3.65 -0.97 5.46
CA GLN A 18 3.79 -0.56 4.06
C GLN A 18 5.24 -0.33 3.62
N MET A 19 6.20 -0.50 4.52
CA MET A 19 7.61 -0.20 4.30
C MET A 19 7.85 1.24 3.79
N ARG A 20 7.16 2.24 4.37
CA ARG A 20 7.30 3.64 3.98
C ARG A 20 8.77 4.08 4.11
N GLN A 21 9.28 4.77 3.10
CA GLN A 21 10.67 5.25 3.10
C GLN A 21 10.99 6.02 4.39
N ILE A 22 12.07 5.65 5.08
CA ILE A 22 12.44 6.23 6.38
C ILE A 22 12.60 7.77 6.32
N ARG A 23 12.98 8.33 5.16
CA ARG A 23 13.09 9.78 4.94
C ARG A 23 11.74 10.52 4.93
N GLN A 24 10.67 9.84 4.54
CA GLN A 24 9.30 10.37 4.46
C GLN A 24 8.44 9.88 5.63
N PHE A 25 9.03 9.15 6.58
CA PHE A 25 8.33 8.54 7.69
C PHE A 25 7.85 9.61 8.67
N GLN A 26 6.57 9.55 9.03
CA GLN A 26 5.93 10.44 10.00
C GLN A 26 6.12 9.85 11.40
N TRP A 27 6.90 10.54 12.23
CA TRP A 27 7.22 10.12 13.60
C TRP A 27 6.37 10.83 14.66
N SER A 28 5.47 11.72 14.25
CA SER A 28 4.56 12.45 15.12
C SER A 28 3.20 12.64 14.45
N LEU A 29 2.17 12.91 15.23
CA LEU A 29 0.85 13.25 14.72
C LEU A 29 0.90 14.68 14.15
N THR A 30 0.52 14.84 12.88
CA THR A 30 0.26 16.15 12.29
C THR A 30 -1.16 16.59 12.63
N ASP A 31 -1.30 17.61 13.47
CA ASP A 31 -2.58 18.19 13.88
C ASP A 31 -3.35 18.74 12.67
N LEU A 32 -4.36 18.00 12.20
CA LEU A 32 -5.42 18.56 11.35
C LEU A 32 -6.84 18.34 11.91
N GLN A 33 -7.00 17.65 13.05
CA GLN A 33 -8.32 17.38 13.64
C GLN A 33 -8.25 17.14 15.16
N THR A 34 -7.63 18.03 15.92
CA THR A 34 -7.84 18.09 17.38
C THR A 34 -8.58 19.40 17.67
N PRO A 35 -9.83 19.34 18.18
CA PRO A 35 -10.42 20.51 18.82
C PRO A 35 -9.52 20.89 19.98
N GLU A 36 -9.36 22.20 20.19
CA GLU A 36 -8.56 22.81 21.23
C GLU A 36 -8.97 22.29 22.63
N THR A 37 -8.37 21.19 23.07
CA THR A 37 -8.36 20.78 24.48
C THR A 37 -6.95 20.94 25.00
N GLY A 38 -6.77 22.00 25.79
CA GLY A 38 -5.47 22.47 26.27
C GLY A 38 -4.71 21.46 27.13
N GLY A 39 -3.39 21.58 27.09
CA GLY A 39 -2.46 21.11 28.12
C GLY A 39 -1.87 19.72 27.97
N ALA A 40 -2.35 18.87 27.06
CA ALA A 40 -1.75 17.56 26.84
C ALA A 40 -0.44 17.69 26.03
N THR A 41 0.67 17.20 26.58
CA THR A 41 1.93 17.05 25.86
C THR A 41 1.72 16.09 24.67
N SER A 42 2.13 16.49 23.47
CA SER A 42 2.05 15.62 22.29
C SER A 42 2.83 14.32 22.55
N PRO A 43 2.27 13.14 22.20
CA PRO A 43 2.94 11.86 22.41
C PRO A 43 4.22 11.77 21.57
N SER A 44 5.29 11.20 22.14
CA SER A 44 6.58 11.02 21.46
C SER A 44 6.91 9.55 21.30
N VAL A 45 7.47 9.17 20.14
CA VAL A 45 7.97 7.81 19.91
C VAL A 45 9.12 7.40 20.84
N THR A 46 9.71 8.37 21.53
CA THR A 46 10.76 8.15 22.53
C THR A 46 10.22 7.86 23.92
N ASP A 47 8.91 8.04 24.16
CA ASP A 47 8.31 7.76 25.47
C ASP A 47 8.33 6.25 25.76
N PRO A 48 8.68 5.80 26.97
CA PRO A 48 8.82 4.38 27.29
C PRO A 48 7.55 3.55 27.01
N GLU A 49 6.36 4.12 27.25
CA GLU A 49 5.09 3.45 26.96
C GLU A 49 4.89 3.23 25.45
N ILE A 50 5.29 4.19 24.60
CA ILE A 50 5.19 4.09 23.15
C ILE A 50 6.28 3.18 22.59
N GLN A 51 7.49 3.22 23.14
CA GLN A 51 8.56 2.26 22.81
C GLN A 51 8.09 0.82 23.02
N GLN A 52 7.48 0.52 24.17
CA GLN A 52 6.94 -0.81 24.45
C GLN A 52 5.78 -1.16 23.51
N ALA A 53 4.87 -0.21 23.25
CA ALA A 53 3.78 -0.44 22.32
C ALA A 53 4.27 -0.70 20.87
N ILE A 54 5.38 -0.12 20.45
CA ILE A 54 6.04 -0.43 19.16
C ILE A 54 6.52 -1.89 19.14
N VAL A 55 7.14 -2.36 20.23
CA VAL A 55 7.56 -3.77 20.35
C VAL A 55 6.34 -4.70 20.24
N ASP A 56 5.34 -4.48 21.09
CA ASP A 56 4.20 -5.39 21.24
C ASP A 56 3.26 -5.36 20.02
N GLN A 57 2.97 -4.17 19.49
CA GLN A 57 1.95 -3.99 18.44
C GLN A 57 2.51 -3.97 17.02
N ILE A 58 3.84 -3.99 16.85
CA ILE A 58 4.48 -3.98 15.53
C ILE A 58 5.39 -5.19 15.37
N PHE A 59 6.38 -5.40 16.24
CA PHE A 59 7.33 -6.51 16.07
C PHE A 59 6.74 -7.86 16.46
N TYR A 60 5.89 -7.90 17.49
CA TYR A 60 5.13 -9.09 17.86
C TYR A 60 3.72 -9.14 17.28
N ASP A 61 3.43 -8.28 16.30
CA ASP A 61 2.16 -8.33 15.58
C ASP A 61 2.03 -9.63 14.78
N PRO A 62 0.86 -10.31 14.83
CA PRO A 62 0.65 -11.56 14.10
C PRO A 62 0.91 -11.46 12.59
N VAL A 63 0.60 -10.32 11.97
CA VAL A 63 0.84 -10.10 10.54
C VAL A 63 2.34 -9.97 10.28
N VAL A 64 3.07 -9.22 11.10
CA VAL A 64 4.52 -9.06 10.94
C VAL A 64 5.25 -10.37 11.20
N MET A 65 4.84 -11.13 12.21
CA MET A 65 5.43 -12.43 12.52
C MET A 65 5.20 -13.46 11.41
N LYS A 66 4.05 -13.43 10.74
CA LYS A 66 3.71 -14.35 9.64
C LYS A 66 4.25 -13.88 8.28
N HIS A 67 4.21 -12.58 8.04
CA HIS A 67 4.52 -11.91 6.77
C HIS A 67 5.37 -10.66 7.03
N PRO A 68 6.66 -10.84 7.37
CA PRO A 68 7.49 -9.73 7.82
C PRO A 68 7.85 -8.76 6.70
N PRO A 69 7.92 -7.44 6.99
CA PRO A 69 8.68 -6.50 6.18
C PRO A 69 10.14 -6.94 6.06
N SER A 70 10.86 -6.45 5.04
CA SER A 70 12.26 -6.88 4.86
C SER A 70 13.12 -6.59 6.09
N LEU A 71 14.00 -7.52 6.47
CA LEU A 71 14.88 -7.36 7.64
C LEU A 71 15.77 -6.12 7.52
N THR A 72 16.20 -5.79 6.29
CA THR A 72 16.94 -4.55 6.01
C THR A 72 16.11 -3.29 6.31
N TYR A 73 14.81 -3.31 6.01
CA TYR A 73 13.90 -2.22 6.35
C TYR A 73 13.69 -2.12 7.86
N GLN A 74 13.38 -3.24 8.53
CA GLN A 74 13.21 -3.29 9.98
C GLN A 74 14.45 -2.76 10.72
N HIS A 75 15.64 -3.16 10.28
CA HIS A 75 16.91 -2.66 10.80
C HIS A 75 17.04 -1.13 10.59
N SER A 76 16.70 -0.63 9.41
CA SER A 76 16.78 0.80 9.09
C SER A 76 15.79 1.63 9.92
N PHE A 77 14.59 1.10 10.15
CA PHE A 77 13.58 1.69 11.03
C PHE A 77 14.08 1.76 12.48
N LEU A 78 14.52 0.63 13.05
CA LEU A 78 15.03 0.60 14.44
C LEU A 78 16.27 1.47 14.61
N LYS A 79 17.22 1.44 13.67
CA LYS A 79 18.39 2.32 13.71
C LYS A 79 17.99 3.79 13.79
N LYS A 80 16.94 4.19 13.06
CA LYS A 80 16.44 5.57 13.11
C LYS A 80 15.73 5.86 14.43
N LEU A 81 14.87 4.96 14.92
CA LEU A 81 14.16 5.10 16.19
C LEU A 81 15.13 5.22 17.37
N ILE A 82 16.08 4.29 17.50
CA ILE A 82 17.11 4.30 18.54
C ILE A 82 17.92 5.59 18.48
N SER A 83 18.35 6.02 17.30
CA SER A 83 19.06 7.29 17.13
C SER A 83 18.24 8.50 17.61
N MET A 84 16.92 8.49 17.46
CA MET A 84 16.07 9.58 17.99
C MET A 84 15.98 9.56 19.51
N ILE A 85 15.84 8.38 20.12
CA ILE A 85 15.83 8.20 21.58
C ILE A 85 17.15 8.70 22.19
N GLU A 86 18.28 8.26 21.62
CA GLU A 86 19.62 8.67 22.05
C GLU A 86 19.86 10.18 21.88
N THR A 87 19.33 10.78 20.81
CA THR A 87 19.49 12.22 20.56
C THR A 87 18.65 13.07 21.50
N GLU A 88 17.44 12.62 21.84
CA GLU A 88 16.60 13.31 22.82
C GLU A 88 17.18 13.20 24.23
N GLY A 89 17.76 12.06 24.58
CA GLY A 89 18.49 11.84 25.83
C GLY A 89 17.63 11.92 27.11
N THR A 90 16.30 11.97 26.97
CA THR A 90 15.36 12.06 28.11
C THR A 90 15.03 10.68 28.68
N HIS A 91 14.93 9.68 27.82
CA HIS A 91 14.58 8.31 28.17
C HIS A 91 15.67 7.34 27.72
N GLU A 92 15.83 6.23 28.45
CA GLU A 92 16.67 5.12 28.01
C GLU A 92 15.96 4.32 26.90
N THR A 93 16.75 3.71 26.01
CA THR A 93 16.23 2.81 24.99
C THR A 93 15.74 1.51 25.64
N SER A 94 14.52 1.08 25.30
CA SER A 94 13.96 -0.19 25.76
C SER A 94 14.91 -1.36 25.46
N GLY A 95 15.06 -2.26 26.44
CA GLY A 95 15.86 -3.48 26.31
C GLY A 95 15.38 -4.37 25.16
N ASP A 96 14.06 -4.50 25.00
CA ASP A 96 13.44 -5.31 23.94
C ASP A 96 13.77 -4.75 22.54
N LEU A 97 13.75 -3.41 22.38
CA LEU A 97 14.14 -2.77 21.12
C LEU A 97 15.61 -3.03 20.78
N LEU A 98 16.49 -3.01 21.80
CA LEU A 98 17.91 -3.30 21.62
C LEU A 98 18.16 -4.77 21.29
N GLU A 99 17.40 -5.68 21.88
CA GLU A 99 17.47 -7.12 21.58
C GLU A 99 17.10 -7.39 20.12
N ILE A 100 15.94 -6.89 19.68
CA ILE A 100 15.48 -7.01 18.29
C ILE A 100 16.49 -6.36 17.34
N PHE A 101 17.01 -5.18 17.67
CA PHE A 101 18.01 -4.50 16.86
C PHE A 101 19.31 -5.30 16.74
N THR A 102 19.77 -5.91 17.83
CA THR A 102 20.96 -6.76 17.86
C THR A 102 20.78 -8.02 17.03
N GLU A 103 19.61 -8.66 17.09
CA GLU A 103 19.27 -9.78 16.22
C GLU A 103 19.32 -9.38 14.75
N LEU A 104 18.71 -8.24 14.40
CA LEU A 104 18.70 -7.72 13.03
C LEU A 104 20.11 -7.36 12.51
N LEU A 105 21.05 -6.97 13.36
CA LEU A 105 22.45 -6.76 12.93
C LEU A 105 23.11 -8.05 12.43
N VAL A 106 22.67 -9.21 12.92
CA VAL A 106 23.18 -10.52 12.55
C VAL A 106 22.40 -11.10 11.36
N THR A 107 21.07 -10.95 11.36
CA THR A 107 20.17 -11.61 10.40
C THR A 107 19.89 -10.78 9.15
N ALA A 108 19.94 -9.44 9.22
CA ALA A 108 19.60 -8.61 8.07
C ALA A 108 20.68 -8.77 6.98
N PRO A 109 20.29 -9.08 5.72
CA PRO A 109 21.25 -9.26 4.65
C PRO A 109 21.97 -7.95 4.38
N LYS A 110 23.31 -8.02 4.31
CA LYS A 110 24.13 -6.91 3.82
C LYS A 110 23.96 -6.84 2.32
N ARG A 111 23.56 -5.68 1.81
CA ARG A 111 23.51 -5.43 0.38
C ARG A 111 24.95 -5.55 -0.17
N PRO A 112 25.25 -6.50 -1.06
CA PRO A 112 26.60 -6.65 -1.57
C PRO A 112 26.94 -5.44 -2.44
N GLU A 113 28.13 -4.85 -2.26
CA GLU A 113 28.57 -3.68 -3.04
C GLU A 113 28.63 -3.98 -4.55
N ASP A 114 28.84 -5.25 -4.91
CA ASP A 114 28.98 -5.73 -6.30
C ASP A 114 27.68 -6.29 -6.91
N GLY A 115 26.52 -6.01 -6.32
CA GLY A 115 25.23 -6.47 -6.89
C GLY A 115 25.03 -7.98 -6.80
N GLY A 116 25.30 -8.55 -5.61
CA GLY A 116 25.08 -9.97 -5.32
C GLY A 116 23.61 -10.39 -5.40
N PRO A 117 23.28 -11.64 -5.00
CA PRO A 117 21.99 -12.25 -5.32
C PRO A 117 20.81 -11.38 -4.87
N PRO A 118 19.69 -11.40 -5.63
CA PRO A 118 18.49 -10.65 -5.29
C PRO A 118 18.12 -10.85 -3.82
N LEU A 119 17.81 -9.76 -3.13
CA LEU A 119 17.26 -9.86 -1.78
C LEU A 119 15.99 -10.73 -1.83
N GLU A 120 15.84 -11.62 -0.85
CA GLU A 120 14.67 -12.49 -0.77
C GLU A 120 13.37 -11.67 -0.83
N PRO A 121 12.30 -12.19 -1.46
CA PRO A 121 11.00 -11.53 -1.46
C PRO A 121 10.58 -11.15 -0.04
N CYS A 122 10.01 -9.96 0.13
CA CYS A 122 9.49 -9.49 1.41
C CYS A 122 8.01 -9.18 1.31
N PHE A 123 7.36 -8.98 2.45
CA PHE A 123 5.94 -8.68 2.48
C PHE A 123 5.70 -7.20 2.76
N LYS A 124 4.77 -6.61 2.01
CA LYS A 124 4.11 -5.36 2.37
C LYS A 124 2.69 -5.64 2.76
N SER A 125 2.26 -4.98 3.82
CA SER A 125 0.95 -5.13 4.40
C SER A 125 0.23 -3.79 4.42
N TYR A 126 -1.01 -3.77 3.95
CA TYR A 126 -1.83 -2.58 3.79
C TYR A 126 -3.02 -2.67 4.73
N SER A 127 -3.11 -1.73 5.67
CA SER A 127 -4.25 -1.63 6.59
C SER A 127 -5.43 -0.97 5.89
N LEU A 128 -6.60 -1.60 6.01
CA LEU A 128 -7.85 -1.14 5.41
C LEU A 128 -8.76 -0.40 6.39
N ASP A 129 -8.41 -0.38 7.68
CA ASP A 129 -9.16 0.26 8.75
C ASP A 129 -8.25 1.04 9.72
N PRO A 130 -8.79 1.98 10.53
CA PRO A 130 -8.00 2.80 11.46
C PRO A 130 -7.21 1.97 12.49
N GLU A 131 -7.78 0.85 12.94
CA GLU A 131 -7.26 0.03 14.03
C GLU A 131 -6.19 -0.98 13.57
N CYS A 132 -5.87 -1.01 12.27
CA CYS A 132 -4.95 -2.01 11.70
C CYS A 132 -5.41 -3.45 11.97
N SER A 133 -6.72 -3.68 11.99
CA SER A 133 -7.33 -5.00 12.22
C SER A 133 -7.58 -5.77 10.92
N LYS A 134 -7.76 -5.05 9.80
CA LYS A 134 -8.05 -5.57 8.46
C LYS A 134 -6.85 -5.28 7.57
N VAL A 135 -6.09 -6.33 7.23
CA VAL A 135 -4.80 -6.17 6.54
C VAL A 135 -4.75 -7.03 5.29
N VAL A 136 -4.30 -6.43 4.19
CA VAL A 136 -3.97 -7.14 2.94
C VAL A 136 -2.46 -7.25 2.83
N THR A 137 -1.93 -8.46 2.69
CA THR A 137 -0.49 -8.70 2.56
C THR A 137 -0.15 -9.12 1.14
N VAL A 138 0.84 -8.45 0.55
CA VAL A 138 1.40 -8.75 -0.77
C VAL A 138 2.86 -9.12 -0.61
N MET A 139 3.28 -10.20 -1.26
CA MET A 139 4.69 -10.58 -1.37
C MET A 139 5.31 -9.86 -2.57
N GLU A 140 6.40 -9.13 -2.36
CA GLU A 140 7.11 -8.37 -3.39
C GLU A 140 8.55 -8.84 -3.57
N GLU A 141 8.99 -8.96 -4.82
CA GLU A 141 10.41 -9.11 -5.14
C GLU A 141 11.17 -7.80 -4.88
N GLN A 142 12.32 -7.89 -4.21
CA GLN A 142 13.10 -6.72 -3.84
C GLN A 142 13.98 -6.17 -4.99
N THR A 143 13.94 -6.75 -6.19
CA THR A 143 14.66 -6.26 -7.38
C THR A 143 13.70 -5.65 -8.41
N THR A 144 14.04 -4.48 -8.97
CA THR A 144 13.23 -3.80 -9.99
C THR A 144 13.21 -4.55 -11.33
N ILE A 145 14.23 -5.37 -11.60
CA ILE A 145 14.36 -6.17 -12.83
C ILE A 145 14.95 -7.52 -12.42
N SER A 146 14.20 -8.60 -12.65
CA SER A 146 14.68 -9.98 -12.59
C SER A 146 14.42 -10.61 -13.96
N SER A 147 15.47 -11.15 -14.58
CA SER A 147 15.37 -11.94 -15.83
C SER A 147 14.71 -11.24 -17.03
N GLY A 148 14.90 -9.92 -17.19
CA GLY A 148 14.35 -9.18 -18.34
C GLY A 148 12.85 -8.86 -18.25
N THR A 149 12.20 -9.24 -17.15
CA THR A 149 10.88 -8.77 -16.74
C THR A 149 11.02 -7.78 -15.59
N THR A 150 10.13 -6.80 -15.50
CA THR A 150 10.07 -5.91 -14.33
C THR A 150 9.79 -6.80 -13.12
N GLY A 151 10.68 -6.79 -12.12
CA GLY A 151 10.54 -7.65 -10.95
C GLY A 151 9.18 -7.41 -10.29
N LEU A 152 8.58 -8.46 -9.74
CA LEU A 152 7.23 -8.51 -9.16
C LEU A 152 7.12 -7.61 -7.90
N ARG A 153 7.27 -6.30 -8.09
CA ARG A 153 6.95 -5.24 -7.14
C ARG A 153 5.54 -4.77 -7.44
N THR A 154 4.75 -4.48 -6.42
CA THR A 154 3.46 -3.79 -6.60
C THR A 154 3.76 -2.49 -7.31
N TRP A 155 3.36 -2.38 -8.58
CA TRP A 155 3.47 -1.11 -9.29
C TRP A 155 2.62 -0.10 -8.53
N SER A 156 3.07 1.15 -8.43
CA SER A 156 2.36 2.24 -7.74
C SER A 156 0.88 2.38 -8.16
N THR A 157 0.57 1.95 -9.37
CA THR A 157 -0.75 1.89 -9.99
C THR A 157 -1.56 0.73 -9.47
N ALA A 158 -0.96 -0.43 -9.15
CA ALA A 158 -1.62 -1.62 -8.61
C ALA A 158 -1.96 -1.48 -7.11
N ALA A 159 -1.25 -0.60 -6.39
CA ALA A 159 -1.59 -0.23 -5.01
C ALA A 159 -2.88 0.63 -4.93
N ALA A 160 -3.20 1.43 -5.95
CA ALA A 160 -4.45 2.19 -5.99
C ALA A 160 -5.73 1.30 -6.12
N PRO A 161 -5.77 0.24 -6.96
CA PRO A 161 -6.76 -0.83 -7.01
C PRO A 161 -6.83 -1.61 -5.73
N ALA A 162 -5.74 -1.74 -4.96
CA ALA A 162 -5.81 -2.39 -3.66
C ALA A 162 -6.83 -1.68 -2.76
N LYS A 163 -7.05 -0.36 -2.94
CA LYS A 163 -8.11 0.46 -2.32
C LYS A 163 -9.54 0.11 -2.77
N VAL A 164 -9.69 -0.62 -3.88
CA VAL A 164 -10.99 -1.04 -4.42
C VAL A 164 -11.16 -2.56 -4.30
N SER A 165 -10.06 -3.33 -4.36
CA SER A 165 -9.97 -4.78 -4.09
C SER A 165 -10.15 -5.07 -2.59
N THR A 166 -10.17 -4.00 -1.81
CA THR A 166 -10.58 -3.84 -0.40
C THR A 166 -11.90 -4.53 -0.03
N LEU A 167 -12.66 -5.08 -0.98
CA LEU A 167 -13.84 -5.91 -0.73
C LEU A 167 -13.56 -7.43 -0.61
N LEU A 168 -12.35 -7.94 -0.92
CA LEU A 168 -12.12 -9.38 -1.08
C LEU A 168 -11.00 -10.01 -0.22
N SER A 169 -10.62 -9.42 0.91
CA SER A 169 -9.92 -10.21 1.94
C SER A 169 -10.20 -9.68 3.33
N LEU A 170 -11.26 -10.21 3.91
CA LEU A 170 -11.57 -10.06 5.33
C LEU A 170 -11.73 -11.47 5.90
N ASP A 171 -10.94 -11.74 6.92
CA ASP A 171 -10.94 -12.92 7.80
C ASP A 171 -10.33 -14.22 7.24
N ASP A 172 -9.84 -15.07 8.16
CA ASP A 172 -9.32 -16.44 7.93
C ASP A 172 -10.37 -17.41 7.32
N THR A 173 -11.53 -16.89 6.91
CA THR A 173 -12.40 -17.55 5.95
C THR A 173 -11.82 -17.34 4.55
N PRO A 174 -11.54 -18.38 3.75
CA PRO A 174 -11.13 -18.18 2.36
C PRO A 174 -12.22 -17.33 1.69
N CYS A 175 -11.90 -16.06 1.45
CA CYS A 175 -12.74 -15.22 0.62
C CYS A 175 -12.95 -16.00 -0.68
N PRO A 176 -14.19 -16.17 -1.17
CA PRO A 176 -14.43 -16.86 -2.42
C PRO A 176 -13.83 -16.03 -3.55
N THR A 177 -12.53 -16.21 -3.77
CA THR A 177 -11.78 -15.65 -4.88
C THR A 177 -11.80 -16.66 -6.00
N THR A 178 -12.43 -16.29 -7.10
CA THR A 178 -12.44 -17.06 -8.33
C THR A 178 -11.58 -16.35 -9.37
N ALA A 179 -10.70 -17.09 -10.02
CA ALA A 179 -10.01 -16.61 -11.20
C ALA A 179 -10.71 -17.14 -12.44
N SER A 180 -11.08 -16.24 -13.35
CA SER A 180 -11.65 -16.60 -14.65
C SER A 180 -10.92 -15.85 -15.75
N LEU A 181 -10.66 -16.53 -16.87
CA LEU A 181 -10.13 -15.90 -18.07
C LEU A 181 -11.22 -15.03 -18.70
N LEU A 182 -10.91 -13.74 -18.90
CA LEU A 182 -11.71 -12.82 -19.69
C LEU A 182 -10.85 -12.27 -20.82
N ASP A 183 -10.99 -12.86 -22.01
CA ASP A 183 -10.33 -12.40 -23.23
C ASP A 183 -11.01 -11.13 -23.73
N TRP A 184 -10.25 -10.05 -23.91
CA TRP A 184 -10.81 -8.77 -24.31
C TRP A 184 -11.29 -8.73 -25.76
N GLU A 185 -10.81 -9.64 -26.61
CA GLU A 185 -11.19 -9.70 -28.02
C GLU A 185 -12.39 -10.62 -28.27
N ASN A 186 -12.52 -11.69 -27.46
CA ASN A 186 -13.43 -12.81 -27.75
C ASN A 186 -14.40 -13.14 -26.60
N PHE A 187 -14.63 -12.23 -25.66
CA PHE A 187 -15.58 -12.48 -24.55
C PHE A 187 -17.00 -12.74 -25.06
N THR A 188 -17.75 -13.56 -24.33
CA THR A 188 -19.17 -13.82 -24.62
C THR A 188 -20.11 -13.04 -23.71
N GLU A 189 -21.36 -12.82 -24.15
CA GLU A 189 -22.38 -12.16 -23.33
C GLU A 189 -22.68 -12.95 -22.05
N GLU A 190 -22.61 -14.28 -22.09
CA GLU A 190 -22.80 -15.14 -20.92
C GLU A 190 -21.71 -14.93 -19.87
N GLN A 191 -20.45 -14.75 -20.29
CA GLN A 191 -19.35 -14.44 -19.38
C GLN A 191 -19.58 -13.11 -18.67
N ILE A 192 -20.02 -12.08 -19.40
CA ILE A 192 -20.33 -10.76 -18.83
C ILE A 192 -21.58 -10.80 -17.95
N ALA A 193 -22.60 -11.59 -18.33
CA ALA A 193 -23.81 -11.77 -17.54
C ALA A 193 -23.48 -12.43 -16.19
N ALA A 194 -22.62 -13.45 -16.18
CA ALA A 194 -22.17 -14.15 -14.99
C ALA A 194 -21.33 -13.30 -14.01
N LEU A 195 -20.81 -12.14 -14.46
CA LEU A 195 -20.14 -11.18 -13.57
C LEU A 195 -21.18 -10.48 -12.69
N GLU A 196 -21.43 -10.99 -11.49
CA GLU A 196 -22.26 -10.34 -10.45
C GLU A 196 -21.45 -9.28 -9.67
N ALA A 197 -20.69 -8.45 -10.37
CA ALA A 197 -19.82 -7.45 -9.75
C ALA A 197 -20.56 -6.13 -9.53
N GLU A 198 -20.53 -5.60 -8.30
CA GLU A 198 -21.01 -4.25 -7.97
C GLU A 198 -19.93 -3.18 -8.22
N VAL A 199 -18.66 -3.60 -8.12
CA VAL A 199 -17.49 -2.72 -8.25
C VAL A 199 -16.49 -3.32 -9.24
N LEU A 200 -16.05 -2.52 -10.21
CA LEU A 200 -15.01 -2.85 -11.17
C LEU A 200 -13.74 -2.07 -10.86
N ILE A 201 -12.61 -2.77 -10.90
CA ILE A 201 -11.31 -2.22 -10.54
C ILE A 201 -10.33 -2.52 -11.65
N MET A 202 -9.63 -1.48 -12.08
CA MET A 202 -8.72 -1.55 -13.20
C MET A 202 -7.42 -0.88 -12.84
N SER A 203 -6.32 -1.48 -13.27
CA SER A 203 -4.98 -0.97 -13.01
C SER A 203 -4.12 -1.05 -14.24
N ASP A 204 -3.55 0.09 -14.64
CA ASP A 204 -2.50 0.18 -15.67
C ASP A 204 -2.85 -0.57 -16.96
N LEU A 205 -4.08 -0.40 -17.46
CA LEU A 205 -4.59 -1.11 -18.65
C LEU A 205 -4.25 -0.39 -19.97
N THR A 206 -3.79 0.86 -19.92
CA THR A 206 -3.63 1.74 -21.11
C THR A 206 -2.17 1.93 -21.54
N TYR A 207 -1.35 0.87 -21.49
CA TYR A 207 0.04 0.94 -21.93
C TYR A 207 0.24 0.59 -23.41
N ASP A 208 -0.57 -0.31 -23.96
CA ASP A 208 -0.45 -0.80 -25.35
C ASP A 208 -1.60 -0.24 -26.22
N PRO A 209 -1.30 0.54 -27.28
CA PRO A 209 -2.30 1.06 -28.21
C PRO A 209 -3.16 -0.01 -28.87
N THR A 210 -2.62 -1.21 -29.10
CA THR A 210 -3.34 -2.30 -29.77
C THR A 210 -4.49 -2.84 -28.91
N ASN A 211 -4.33 -2.78 -27.59
CA ASN A 211 -5.32 -3.26 -26.62
C ASN A 211 -6.47 -2.26 -26.36
N ILE A 212 -6.35 -1.01 -26.80
CA ILE A 212 -7.33 0.03 -26.45
C ILE A 212 -8.73 -0.29 -26.99
N VAL A 213 -8.83 -0.79 -28.22
CA VAL A 213 -10.10 -1.14 -28.85
C VAL A 213 -10.79 -2.31 -28.15
N PRO A 214 -10.15 -3.47 -27.97
CA PRO A 214 -10.78 -4.59 -27.26
C PRO A 214 -11.09 -4.26 -25.81
N LEU A 215 -10.19 -3.56 -25.10
CA LEU A 215 -10.42 -3.11 -23.73
C LEU A 215 -11.70 -2.26 -23.61
N VAL A 216 -11.82 -1.20 -24.42
CA VAL A 216 -13.01 -0.33 -24.39
C VAL A 216 -14.30 -1.10 -24.69
N THR A 217 -14.23 -2.10 -25.57
CA THR A 217 -15.38 -2.94 -25.93
C THR A 217 -15.88 -3.75 -24.73
N VAL A 218 -14.98 -4.43 -24.02
CA VAL A 218 -15.28 -5.15 -22.78
C VAL A 218 -15.82 -4.21 -21.70
N LEU A 219 -15.15 -3.07 -21.50
CA LEU A 219 -15.54 -2.14 -20.44
C LEU A 219 -16.94 -1.59 -20.66
N LYS A 220 -17.30 -1.25 -21.91
CA LYS A 220 -18.69 -0.86 -22.22
C LYS A 220 -19.68 -1.97 -21.88
N ALA A 221 -19.38 -3.22 -22.24
CA ALA A 221 -20.25 -4.36 -21.94
C ALA A 221 -20.48 -4.55 -20.43
N ILE A 222 -19.44 -4.31 -19.61
CA ILE A 222 -19.54 -4.41 -18.14
C ILE A 222 -20.27 -3.18 -17.55
N LEU A 223 -19.89 -1.97 -17.97
CA LEU A 223 -20.37 -0.72 -17.40
C LEU A 223 -21.87 -0.48 -17.64
N VAL A 224 -22.42 -0.99 -18.74
CA VAL A 224 -23.88 -0.95 -19.01
C VAL A 224 -24.70 -1.63 -17.91
N LYS A 225 -24.10 -2.53 -17.12
CA LYS A 225 -24.76 -3.18 -15.97
C LYS A 225 -24.91 -2.27 -14.75
N GLY A 226 -24.41 -1.02 -14.80
CA GLY A 226 -24.48 -0.07 -13.68
C GLY A 226 -23.40 -0.28 -12.61
N VAL A 227 -22.28 -0.90 -12.98
CA VAL A 227 -21.16 -1.19 -12.07
C VAL A 227 -20.39 0.09 -11.73
N SER A 228 -20.02 0.28 -10.46
CA SER A 228 -19.12 1.37 -10.06
C SER A 228 -17.70 1.05 -10.47
N ALA A 229 -17.13 1.80 -11.42
CA ALA A 229 -15.81 1.51 -11.96
C ALA A 229 -14.74 2.51 -11.54
N TYR A 230 -13.60 1.98 -11.10
CA TYR A 230 -12.42 2.73 -10.70
C TYR A 230 -11.21 2.26 -11.49
N MET A 231 -10.48 3.21 -12.05
CA MET A 231 -9.28 2.97 -12.85
C MET A 231 -8.11 3.71 -12.22
N SER A 232 -7.00 3.01 -11.99
CA SER A 232 -5.70 3.63 -11.76
C SER A 232 -4.82 3.46 -12.99
N SER A 233 -4.00 4.46 -13.30
CA SER A 233 -3.03 4.36 -14.40
C SER A 233 -1.81 5.24 -14.16
N ALA A 234 -0.64 4.73 -14.50
CA ALA A 234 0.56 5.54 -14.62
C ALA A 234 0.57 6.08 -16.05
N ILE A 235 0.54 7.40 -16.23
CA ILE A 235 0.49 7.97 -17.57
C ILE A 235 1.90 7.93 -18.18
N ARG A 236 2.27 6.78 -18.75
CA ARG A 236 3.56 6.61 -19.44
C ARG A 236 3.50 7.11 -20.89
N ASN A 237 2.37 6.88 -21.56
CA ASN A 237 2.11 7.35 -22.92
C ASN A 237 0.81 8.18 -22.94
N PRO A 238 0.91 9.52 -22.99
CA PRO A 238 -0.25 10.40 -23.02
C PRO A 238 -1.19 10.16 -24.21
N GLN A 239 -0.65 9.69 -25.35
CA GLN A 239 -1.46 9.45 -26.55
C GLN A 239 -2.35 8.22 -26.37
N THR A 240 -1.79 7.08 -25.92
CA THR A 240 -2.57 5.87 -25.64
C THR A 240 -3.68 6.14 -24.63
N PHE A 241 -3.33 6.91 -23.60
CA PHE A 241 -4.26 7.35 -22.57
C PHE A 241 -5.39 8.21 -23.16
N ALA A 242 -5.06 9.24 -23.95
CA ALA A 242 -6.06 10.09 -24.62
C ALA A 242 -6.96 9.29 -25.58
N ASP A 243 -6.40 8.35 -26.33
CA ASP A 243 -7.14 7.48 -27.26
C ASP A 243 -8.14 6.60 -26.53
N PHE A 244 -7.79 6.07 -25.36
CA PHE A 244 -8.71 5.35 -24.49
C PHE A 244 -9.90 6.22 -24.06
N PHE A 245 -9.64 7.42 -23.54
CA PHE A 245 -10.69 8.32 -23.07
C PHE A 245 -11.61 8.81 -24.18
N ALA A 246 -11.06 9.07 -25.36
CA ALA A 246 -11.85 9.44 -26.54
C ALA A 246 -12.85 8.33 -26.94
N ARG A 247 -12.49 7.06 -26.73
CA ARG A 247 -13.27 5.89 -27.17
C ARG A 247 -14.27 5.37 -26.14
N ILE A 248 -13.94 5.46 -24.84
CA ILE A 248 -14.80 4.91 -23.79
C ILE A 248 -16.12 5.68 -23.66
N SER A 249 -16.14 6.98 -23.95
CA SER A 249 -17.35 7.81 -23.99
C SER A 249 -18.20 7.75 -22.71
N VAL A 250 -17.56 7.76 -21.54
CA VAL A 250 -18.21 7.80 -20.22
C VAL A 250 -17.87 9.11 -19.51
N GLU A 251 -18.65 9.49 -18.51
CA GLU A 251 -18.30 10.62 -17.64
C GLU A 251 -17.18 10.19 -16.68
N ILE A 252 -16.24 11.11 -16.41
CA ILE A 252 -14.99 10.79 -15.75
C ILE A 252 -14.71 11.81 -14.67
N GLU A 253 -14.48 11.31 -13.47
CA GLU A 253 -14.07 12.09 -12.33
C GLU A 253 -12.64 11.68 -11.95
N GLU A 254 -11.67 12.60 -12.11
CA GLU A 254 -10.32 12.39 -11.58
C GLU A 254 -10.37 12.53 -10.05
N ILE A 255 -10.07 11.44 -9.36
CA ILE A 255 -9.98 11.42 -7.91
C ILE A 255 -8.52 11.74 -7.56
N PRO A 256 -8.24 12.89 -6.93
CA PRO A 256 -6.88 13.21 -6.54
C PRO A 256 -6.37 12.16 -5.56
N LEU A 257 -5.19 11.62 -5.83
CA LEU A 257 -4.43 10.84 -4.85
C LEU A 257 -4.01 11.78 -3.73
N LYS A 258 -4.89 11.91 -2.74
CA LYS A 258 -4.54 12.46 -1.45
C LYS A 258 -4.09 11.30 -0.58
N ASP A 259 -3.11 11.54 0.29
CA ASP A 259 -2.88 10.75 1.51
C ASP A 259 -4.16 10.87 2.35
N THR A 260 -5.20 10.15 1.92
CA THR A 260 -6.54 10.22 2.49
C THR A 260 -6.45 9.41 3.75
N GLU A 261 -6.43 10.13 4.88
CA GLU A 261 -6.57 9.55 6.21
C GLU A 261 -5.49 8.53 6.61
N HIS A 262 -4.25 8.71 6.12
CA HIS A 262 -3.07 7.98 6.62
C HIS A 262 -3.19 6.45 6.45
N PHE A 263 -4.05 5.96 5.54
CA PHE A 263 -4.26 4.52 5.30
C PHE A 263 -3.25 3.93 4.33
N LEU A 264 -2.98 4.65 3.24
CA LEU A 264 -2.02 4.27 2.21
C LEU A 264 -1.01 5.40 2.07
N PHE A 265 0.27 5.05 2.08
CA PHE A 265 1.36 6.00 1.91
C PHE A 265 1.95 5.85 0.51
N PHE A 266 1.80 6.89 -0.30
CA PHE A 266 2.37 6.94 -1.64
C PHE A 266 3.66 7.77 -1.60
N ASP A 267 4.67 7.37 -2.37
CA ASP A 267 5.82 8.23 -2.59
C ASP A 267 5.47 9.38 -3.54
N GLU A 268 6.25 10.47 -3.50
CA GLU A 268 5.99 11.68 -4.30
C GLU A 268 5.96 11.39 -5.80
N GLU A 269 6.80 10.48 -6.27
CA GLU A 269 6.83 10.05 -7.67
C GLU A 269 5.51 9.35 -8.05
N THR A 270 4.99 8.48 -7.20
CA THR A 270 3.69 7.82 -7.37
C THR A 270 2.55 8.83 -7.42
N VAL A 271 2.51 9.78 -6.49
CA VAL A 271 1.46 10.81 -6.45
C VAL A 271 1.48 11.66 -7.73
N GLN A 272 2.65 11.89 -8.32
CA GLN A 272 2.80 12.66 -9.55
C GLN A 272 2.50 11.85 -10.82
N THR A 273 2.77 10.54 -10.81
CA THR A 273 2.73 9.71 -12.02
C THR A 273 1.44 8.89 -12.14
N VAL A 274 0.84 8.51 -11.02
CA VAL A 274 -0.38 7.71 -10.98
C VAL A 274 -1.59 8.61 -10.85
N LYS A 275 -2.58 8.36 -11.69
CA LYS A 275 -3.89 9.00 -11.59
C LYS A 275 -4.97 7.97 -11.35
N VAL A 276 -5.98 8.36 -10.56
CA VAL A 276 -7.15 7.55 -10.26
C VAL A 276 -8.38 8.22 -10.85
N PHE A 277 -9.22 7.44 -11.51
CA PHE A 277 -10.43 7.88 -12.17
C PHE A 277 -11.61 7.04 -11.71
N ARG A 278 -12.73 7.72 -11.47
CA ARG A 278 -14.03 7.07 -11.39
C ARG A 278 -14.74 7.24 -12.74
N LEU A 279 -15.19 6.13 -13.30
CA LEU A 279 -15.90 6.08 -14.57
C LEU A 279 -17.39 5.95 -14.29
N HIS A 280 -18.18 6.90 -14.79
CA HIS A 280 -19.64 6.93 -14.67
C HIS A 280 -20.26 6.63 -16.02
N PHE A 281 -20.93 5.49 -16.13
CA PHE A 281 -21.74 5.19 -17.30
C PHE A 281 -23.04 6.01 -17.24
N PRO A 282 -23.43 6.69 -18.34
CA PRO A 282 -24.65 7.49 -18.38
C PRO A 282 -25.94 6.67 -18.30
#